data_AF-A0A7S0XGR1-F1
#
_entry.id   AF-A0A7S0XGR1-F1
#
_cell.length_a   1.000
_cell.length_b   1.000
_cell.length_c   1.000
_cell.angle_alpha   90.00
_cell.angle_beta   90.00
_cell.angle_gamma   90.00
#
_symmetry.space_group_name_H-M   'P 1'
#
loop_
_entity.id
_entity.type
_entity.pdbx_description
1 polymer ?
#
loop_
_entity_poly.entity_id
_entity_poly.type
_entity_poly.pdbx_seq_one_letter_code
_entity_poly.pdbx_strand_id
1 'polypeptide(L)'
;GGFYTSPQLTTVGAWRGHGLPVPPLYGSGPGRCGGFYTRADVQQIVQHAATRGVEVVPEIDIPGHSYATLRALPHLVELADADLEAPDGSQAWDAGAAAAAAAV
;
A
#
# COMPACT_ATOMS: atom_id res chain seq x y z
N GLY A 1 25.74 -1.80 -3.69
CA GLY A 1 24.48 -2.54 -3.45
C GLY A 1 23.49 -1.62 -2.79
N GLY A 2 22.58 -0.99 -3.57
CA GLY A 2 21.76 0.10 -3.03
C GLY A 2 20.57 0.52 -3.88
N PHE A 3 19.77 -0.43 -4.40
CA PHE A 3 18.62 -0.06 -5.26
C PHE A 3 17.25 -0.66 -4.89
N TYR A 4 17.08 -1.40 -3.78
CA TYR A 4 15.80 -2.12 -3.52
C TYR A 4 15.25 -2.07 -2.09
N THR A 5 15.61 -1.08 -1.27
CA THR A 5 15.00 -0.91 0.06
C THR A 5 14.28 0.43 0.15
N SER A 6 12.95 0.39 0.24
CA SER A 6 12.09 1.55 0.43
C SER A 6 11.61 1.62 1.88
N PRO A 7 12.40 2.19 2.83
CA PRO A 7 12.02 2.23 4.24
C PRO A 7 10.71 2.98 4.50
N GLN A 8 10.34 3.91 3.60
CA GLN A 8 9.09 4.66 3.68
C GLN A 8 7.85 3.75 3.70
N LEU A 9 7.91 2.57 3.06
CA LEU A 9 6.81 1.61 3.10
C LEU A 9 6.45 1.21 4.55
N THR A 10 7.44 1.15 5.45
CA THR A 10 7.22 0.78 6.85
C THR A 10 7.26 1.96 7.81
N THR A 11 8.03 3.02 7.52
CA THR A 11 8.07 4.21 8.39
C THR A 11 6.86 5.14 8.16
N VAL A 12 6.25 5.10 6.97
CA VAL A 12 5.06 5.88 6.61
C VAL A 12 3.86 4.96 6.35
N GLY A 13 3.94 4.08 5.35
CA GLY A 13 2.79 3.31 4.86
C GLY A 13 2.15 2.36 5.88
N ALA A 14 2.92 1.89 6.85
CA ALA A 14 2.45 1.00 7.91
C ALA A 14 1.64 1.70 9.02
N TRP A 15 1.51 3.03 8.99
CA TRP A 15 0.93 3.81 10.07
C TRP A 15 -0.16 4.75 9.57
N ARG A 16 -1.27 4.79 10.31
CA ARG A 16 -2.42 5.63 10.00
C ARG A 16 -2.91 6.39 11.22
N GLY A 17 -3.54 7.53 11.02
CA GLY A 17 -3.96 8.43 12.10
C GLY A 17 -4.32 9.80 11.58
N HIS A 18 -4.97 10.63 12.40
CA HIS A 18 -5.34 11.97 12.00
C HIS A 18 -4.08 12.81 11.72
N GLY A 19 -4.01 13.44 10.54
CA GLY A 19 -2.84 14.21 10.10
C GLY A 19 -1.64 13.40 9.61
N LEU A 20 -1.74 12.07 9.50
CA LEU A 20 -0.70 11.23 8.88
C LEU A 20 -0.97 11.04 7.37
N PRO A 21 0.07 10.65 6.58
CA PRO A 21 -0.11 10.39 5.15
C PRO A 21 -1.22 9.37 4.85
N VAL A 22 -1.36 8.33 5.68
CA VAL A 22 -2.53 7.44 5.65
C VAL A 22 -3.53 7.90 6.73
N PRO A 23 -4.76 8.29 6.37
CA PRO A 23 -5.75 8.76 7.33
C PRO A 23 -6.33 7.61 8.18
N PRO A 24 -7.06 7.89 9.27
CA PRO A 24 -7.75 6.85 10.02
C PRO A 24 -8.71 6.05 9.14
N LEU A 25 -8.60 4.72 9.20
CA LEU A 25 -9.48 3.78 8.49
C LEU A 25 -10.12 2.81 9.47
N TYR A 26 -11.29 2.26 9.10
CA TYR A 26 -11.97 1.18 9.84
C TYR A 26 -12.22 1.47 11.33
N GLY A 27 -12.51 2.72 11.70
CA GLY A 27 -12.81 3.08 13.09
C GLY A 27 -11.61 3.00 14.04
N SER A 28 -10.38 3.05 13.53
CA SER A 28 -9.15 2.99 14.35
C SER A 28 -8.91 4.18 15.30
N GLY A 29 -9.81 5.15 15.31
CA GLY A 29 -9.70 6.37 16.10
C GLY A 29 -8.70 7.38 15.53
N PRO A 30 -8.58 8.56 16.14
CA PRO A 30 -7.73 9.64 15.61
C PRO A 30 -6.23 9.42 15.87
N GLY A 31 -5.88 8.57 16.84
CA GLY A 31 -4.50 8.32 17.23
C GLY A 31 -3.70 7.59 16.15
N ARG A 32 -2.37 7.70 16.24
CA ARG A 32 -1.46 6.92 15.39
C ARG A 32 -1.59 5.44 15.73
N CYS A 33 -1.97 4.63 14.75
CA CYS A 33 -2.11 3.19 14.87
C CYS A 33 -1.51 2.49 13.65
N GLY A 34 -1.02 1.26 13.83
CA GLY A 34 -0.35 0.52 12.76
C GLY A 34 0.78 -0.36 13.28
N GLY A 35 1.63 -0.79 12.35
CA GLY A 35 2.75 -1.70 12.59
C GLY A 35 3.11 -2.50 11.34
N PHE A 36 4.27 -3.15 11.35
CA PHE A 36 4.74 -3.99 10.26
C PHE A 36 5.58 -5.14 10.83
N TYR A 37 5.69 -6.24 10.08
CA TYR A 37 6.61 -7.31 10.40
C TYR A 37 8.01 -6.96 9.93
N THR A 38 8.99 -7.01 10.82
CA THR A 38 10.39 -6.91 10.44
C THR A 38 10.80 -8.15 9.66
N ARG A 39 11.96 -8.08 8.99
CA ARG A 39 12.52 -9.25 8.31
C ARG A 39 12.70 -10.44 9.24
N ALA A 40 13.09 -10.20 10.49
CA ALA A 40 13.25 -11.24 11.50
C ALA A 40 11.89 -11.86 11.88
N ASP A 41 10.85 -11.04 12.06
CA ASP A 41 9.49 -11.52 12.36
C ASP A 41 8.96 -12.40 11.22
N VAL A 42 9.13 -11.96 9.96
CA VAL A 42 8.73 -12.75 8.78
C VAL A 42 9.47 -14.09 8.73
N GLN A 43 10.78 -14.10 9.00
CA GLN A 43 11.56 -15.35 9.05
C GLN A 43 11.05 -16.30 10.14
N GLN A 44 10.73 -15.77 11.32
CA GLN A 44 10.15 -16.56 12.41
C GLN A 44 8.78 -17.14 12.02
N ILE A 45 7.92 -16.35 11.37
CA ILE A 45 6.60 -16.79 10.88
C ILE A 45 6.76 -17.94 9.88
N VAL A 46 7.62 -17.77 8.87
CA VAL A 46 7.88 -18.79 7.84
C VAL A 46 8.43 -20.08 8.46
N GLN A 47 9.41 -19.97 9.36
CA GLN A 47 9.97 -21.14 10.03
C GLN A 47 8.93 -21.86 10.89
N HIS A 48 8.10 -21.12 11.62
CA HIS A 48 7.05 -21.69 12.47
C HIS A 48 5.93 -22.37 11.66
N ALA A 49 5.59 -21.82 10.49
CA ALA A 49 4.65 -22.42 9.56
C ALA A 49 5.21 -23.73 8.97
N ALA A 50 6.50 -23.74 8.61
CA ALA A 50 7.17 -24.93 8.08
C ALA A 50 7.17 -26.11 9.06
N THR A 51 7.30 -25.87 10.38
CA THR A 51 7.20 -26.96 11.37
C THR A 51 5.79 -27.60 11.45
N ARG A 52 4.80 -27.03 10.76
CA ARG A 52 3.41 -27.51 10.67
C ARG A 52 3.05 -27.99 9.26
N GLY A 53 4.01 -28.04 8.34
CA GLY A 53 3.76 -28.38 6.94
C GLY A 53 2.90 -27.34 6.21
N VAL A 54 2.95 -26.07 6.66
CA VAL A 54 2.23 -24.95 6.02
C VAL A 54 3.23 -24.11 5.22
N GLU A 55 2.93 -23.89 3.94
CA GLU A 55 3.67 -22.96 3.08
C GLU A 55 3.11 -21.53 3.23
N VAL A 56 4.01 -20.55 3.33
CA VAL A 56 3.67 -19.12 3.40
C VAL A 56 3.97 -18.49 2.04
N VAL A 57 2.93 -18.10 1.31
CA VAL A 57 3.04 -17.38 0.03
C VAL A 57 2.78 -15.90 0.29
N PRO A 58 3.75 -14.99 0.04
CA PRO A 58 3.53 -13.56 0.21
C PRO A 58 2.69 -13.01 -0.94
N GLU A 59 1.87 -12.00 -0.64
CA GLU A 59 1.09 -11.26 -1.63
C GLU A 59 1.54 -9.81 -1.66
N ILE A 60 1.76 -9.28 -2.86
CA ILE A 60 2.00 -7.87 -3.13
C ILE A 60 0.93 -7.44 -4.14
N ASP A 61 -0.12 -6.78 -3.64
CA ASP A 61 -1.29 -6.41 -4.45
C ASP A 61 -1.03 -5.12 -5.24
N ILE A 62 -1.00 -5.26 -6.57
CA ILE A 62 -0.76 -4.18 -7.53
C ILE A 62 -1.53 -4.47 -8.84
N PRO A 63 -1.98 -3.44 -9.59
CA PRO A 63 -1.86 -2.01 -9.28
C PRO A 63 -2.95 -1.49 -8.33
N GLY A 64 -4.00 -2.29 -8.12
CA GLY A 64 -5.08 -1.99 -7.17
C GLY A 64 -4.59 -1.95 -5.72
N HIS A 65 -5.47 -1.48 -4.82
CA HIS A 65 -5.27 -1.44 -3.36
C HIS A 65 -3.92 -0.89 -2.85
N SER A 66 -3.23 -0.11 -3.68
CA SER A 66 -1.87 0.38 -3.43
C SER A 66 -1.84 1.73 -2.70
N TYR A 67 -2.95 2.16 -2.10
CA TYR A 67 -3.08 3.49 -1.49
C TYR A 67 -1.95 3.79 -0.48
N ALA A 68 -1.69 2.89 0.48
CA ALA A 68 -0.63 3.09 1.47
C ALA A 68 0.76 3.18 0.84
N THR A 69 1.01 2.40 -0.22
CA THR A 69 2.24 2.45 -1.01
C THR A 69 2.42 3.80 -1.68
N LEU A 70 1.39 4.33 -2.35
CA LEU A 70 1.44 5.61 -3.03
C LEU A 70 1.59 6.78 -2.05
N ARG A 71 0.99 6.70 -0.86
CA ARG A 71 1.20 7.71 0.19
C ARG A 71 2.61 7.65 0.80
N ALA A 72 3.23 6.47 0.84
CA ALA A 72 4.60 6.29 1.31
C ALA A 72 5.65 6.64 0.26
N LEU A 73 5.35 6.42 -1.02
CA LEU A 73 6.22 6.65 -2.17
C LEU A 73 5.52 7.53 -3.22
N PRO A 74 5.32 8.83 -2.95
CA PRO A 74 4.53 9.70 -3.83
C PRO A 74 5.09 9.85 -5.25
N HIS A 75 6.38 9.60 -5.46
CA HIS A 75 7.01 9.63 -6.78
C HIS A 75 6.56 8.50 -7.71
N LEU A 76 5.80 7.52 -7.20
CA LEU A 76 5.18 6.46 -8.01
C LEU A 76 3.81 6.86 -8.56
N VAL A 77 3.25 8.00 -8.10
CA VAL A 77 1.99 8.54 -8.62
C VAL A 77 2.27 9.37 -9.87
N GLU A 78 1.53 9.12 -10.95
CA GLU A 78 1.56 10.01 -12.11
C GLU A 78 0.85 11.33 -11.77
N LEU A 79 1.42 12.47 -12.17
CA LEU A 79 0.90 13.79 -11.79
C LEU A 79 -0.55 14.04 -12.20
N ALA A 80 -1.05 13.34 -13.23
CA ALA A 80 -2.44 13.39 -13.66
C ALA A 80 -3.42 12.75 -12.64
N ASP A 81 -2.94 11.85 -11.79
CA ASP A 81 -3.74 11.13 -10.79
C ASP A 81 -3.61 11.71 -9.37
N ALA A 82 -2.75 12.71 -9.18
CA ALA A 82 -2.44 13.28 -7.87
C ALA A 82 -3.64 13.98 -7.19
N ASP A 83 -4.62 14.40 -7.99
CA ASP A 83 -5.85 15.08 -7.55
C ASP A 83 -7.07 14.16 -7.50
N LEU A 84 -6.91 12.84 -7.70
CA LEU A 84 -7.98 11.87 -7.53
C LEU A 84 -8.19 11.61 -6.04
N GLU A 85 -8.85 12.54 -5.33
CA GLU A 85 -9.75 12.11 -4.26
C GLU A 85 -10.70 11.11 -4.91
N ALA A 86 -10.80 9.90 -4.35
CA ALA A 86 -11.66 8.86 -4.89
C ALA A 86 -13.03 9.48 -5.18
N PRO A 87 -13.42 9.64 -6.48
CA PRO A 87 -14.80 9.91 -6.80
C PRO A 87 -15.60 8.78 -6.15
N ASP A 88 -16.84 9.06 -5.76
CA ASP A 88 -17.77 7.99 -5.44
C ASP A 88 -17.61 6.87 -6.49
N GLY A 89 -17.30 5.66 -6.01
CA GLY A 89 -16.47 4.66 -6.69
C GLY A 89 -16.95 4.10 -8.04
N SER A 90 -17.89 4.75 -8.71
CA SER A 90 -18.40 4.46 -10.05
C SER A 90 -17.72 5.25 -11.17
N GLN A 91 -17.23 6.48 -10.97
CA GLN A 91 -16.86 7.35 -12.11
C GLN A 91 -15.38 7.30 -12.52
N ALA A 92 -14.47 6.92 -11.60
CA ALA A 92 -13.02 6.94 -11.88
C ALA A 92 -12.57 5.83 -12.84
N TRP A 93 -13.21 4.66 -12.78
CA TRP A 93 -12.85 3.51 -13.62
C TRP A 93 -13.19 3.72 -15.10
N ASP A 94 -14.27 4.46 -15.38
CA ASP A 94 -14.70 4.75 -16.75
C ASP A 94 -13.79 5.78 -17.45
N ALA A 95 -13.23 6.73 -16.69
CA ALA A 95 -12.34 7.75 -17.23
C ALA A 95 -10.95 7.20 -17.62
N GLY A 96 -10.39 6.30 -16.80
CA GLY A 96 -9.07 5.70 -17.07
C GLY A 96 -9.05 4.77 -18.29
N ALA A 97 -10.15 4.03 -18.53
CA ALA A 97 -10.28 3.17 -19.69
C ALA A 97 -10.33 3.95 -21.02
N ALA A 98 -10.90 5.16 -21.01
CA ALA A 98 -11.00 6.00 -22.20
C ALA A 98 -9.65 6.62 -22.60
N ALA A 99 -8.80 7.00 -21.63
CA ALA A 99 -7.49 7.57 -21.90
C ALA A 99 -6.50 6.55 -22.51
N ALA A 100 -6.55 5.29 -22.06
CA ALA A 100 -5.73 4.22 -22.62
C ALA A 100 -6.14 3.86 -24.07
N ALA A 101 -7.41 4.03 -24.43
CA ALA A 101 -7.91 3.76 -25.78
C ALA A 101 -7.54 4.85 -26.81
N ALA A 102 -7.19 6.06 -26.37
CA ALA A 102 -6.79 7.16 -27.26
C ALA A 102 -5.30 7.16 -27.62
N ALA A 103 -4.51 6.24 -27.04
CA ALA A 103 -3.06 6.15 -27.22
C ALA A 103 -2.60 4.97 -28.12
N VAL A 104 -3.53 4.34 -28.85
CA VAL A 104 -3.26 3.31 -29.90
C VAL A 104 -3.89 3.78 -31.21
#